data_AF-A0A5C7S2V4-F1
#
_entry.id   AF-A0A5C7S2V4-F1
#
_cell.length_a   1.000
_cell.length_b   1.000
_cell.length_c   1.000
_cell.angle_alpha   90.00
_cell.angle_beta   90.00
_cell.angle_gamma   90.00
#
_symmetry.space_group_name_H-M   'P 1'
#
loop_
_entity.id
_entity.type
_entity.pdbx_description
1 polymer ?
#
loop_
_entity_poly.entity_id
_entity_poly.type
_entity_poly.pdbx_seq_one_letter_code
_entity_poly.pdbx_strand_id
1 'polypeptide(L)'
;RIAWVQTLYPQVEVLAAHDGPKETGYTEAIMRAQEAYILQVLGGRRVTHFFSSEPYGKHVSEALQVLDMRVDMAREIVPISATRIRADWNLAQQYLAPLVYQSLVQKIVLLGAPSAGKTTLAQALAAALKTEWVADYGRTYWEEHQVDRRLEPEELVTIARTHIQLEDAAALKAQRYLICDTNAFTTWHFAHYYHGFALPELSELAAQCWQRYAQVWVCDIDFPYADTWERSGEVNQREFQQFILQYLNEQQIPYRMVSGSVTERVKQVLQQLPPDRLLTVQLN
;
A
#
# COMPACT_ATOMS: atom_id res chain seq x y z
N ARG A 1 -8.52 -4.70 8.61
CA ARG A 1 -9.62 -5.71 8.60
C ARG A 1 -10.88 -5.20 9.30
N ILE A 2 -10.89 -4.97 10.62
CA ILE A 2 -12.07 -4.41 11.33
C ILE A 2 -12.53 -3.09 10.70
N ALA A 3 -11.59 -2.16 10.48
CA ALA A 3 -11.86 -0.90 9.81
C ALA A 3 -12.53 -1.06 8.43
N TRP A 4 -12.18 -2.10 7.65
CA TRP A 4 -12.83 -2.36 6.36
C TRP A 4 -14.32 -2.65 6.53
N VAL A 5 -14.69 -3.49 7.49
CA VAL A 5 -16.09 -3.86 7.74
C VAL A 5 -16.87 -2.64 8.25
N GLN A 6 -16.30 -1.89 9.19
CA GLN A 6 -16.92 -0.68 9.75
C GLN A 6 -17.15 0.40 8.69
N THR A 7 -16.18 0.63 7.79
CA THR A 7 -16.34 1.62 6.71
C THR A 7 -17.36 1.15 5.67
N LEU A 8 -17.36 -0.13 5.28
CA LEU A 8 -18.28 -0.66 4.26
C LEU A 8 -19.72 -0.82 4.78
N TYR A 9 -19.88 -1.10 6.07
CA TYR A 9 -21.17 -1.38 6.71
C TYR A 9 -21.30 -0.57 8.02
N PRO A 10 -21.41 0.76 7.96
CA PRO A 10 -21.42 1.64 9.14
C PRO A 10 -22.59 1.38 10.10
N GLN A 11 -23.66 0.76 9.61
CA GLN A 11 -24.84 0.35 10.38
C GLN A 11 -24.64 -0.96 11.17
N VAL A 12 -23.56 -1.70 10.91
CA VAL A 12 -23.27 -2.97 11.57
C VAL A 12 -22.35 -2.73 12.76
N GLU A 13 -22.74 -3.26 13.92
CA GLU A 13 -21.86 -3.33 15.07
C GLU A 13 -20.81 -4.44 14.84
N VAL A 14 -19.53 -4.07 14.88
CA VAL A 14 -18.43 -5.01 14.71
C VAL A 14 -17.81 -5.33 16.07
N LEU A 15 -18.02 -6.57 16.55
CA LEU A 15 -17.37 -7.08 17.74
C LEU A 15 -16.01 -7.69 17.35
N ALA A 16 -14.93 -7.08 17.82
CA ALA A 16 -13.59 -7.55 17.53
C ALA A 16 -13.23 -8.76 18.40
N ALA A 17 -13.16 -9.94 17.79
CA ALA A 17 -12.76 -11.17 18.45
C ALA A 17 -11.23 -11.33 18.38
N HIS A 18 -10.50 -10.71 19.33
CA HIS A 18 -9.04 -10.80 19.43
C HIS A 18 -8.57 -12.08 20.15
N ASP A 19 -7.48 -12.67 19.64
CA ASP A 19 -6.78 -13.81 20.26
C ASP A 19 -7.64 -15.06 20.50
N GLY A 20 -8.52 -15.36 19.54
CA GLY A 20 -9.31 -16.59 19.56
C GLY A 20 -8.48 -17.88 19.44
N PRO A 21 -9.09 -19.05 19.74
CA PRO A 21 -8.41 -20.34 19.64
C PRO A 21 -7.86 -20.57 18.22
N LYS A 22 -6.59 -20.98 18.14
CA LYS A 22 -5.85 -21.15 16.87
C LYS A 22 -6.01 -22.53 16.26
N GLU A 23 -6.49 -23.49 17.05
CA GLU A 23 -6.68 -24.87 16.61
C GLU A 23 -7.85 -24.95 15.62
N THR A 24 -7.62 -25.69 14.54
CA THR A 24 -8.60 -25.91 13.47
C THR A 24 -8.98 -27.37 13.42
N GLY A 25 -10.27 -27.66 13.26
CA GLY A 25 -10.78 -29.03 13.15
C GLY A 25 -12.17 -29.15 13.76
N TYR A 26 -12.68 -30.39 13.78
CA TYR A 26 -14.02 -30.73 14.26
C TYR A 26 -13.98 -31.76 15.39
N THR A 27 -12.90 -31.79 16.17
CA THR A 27 -12.91 -32.57 17.41
C THR A 27 -13.76 -31.85 18.46
N GLU A 28 -14.39 -32.60 19.35
CA GLU A 28 -15.26 -32.03 20.39
C GLU A 28 -14.53 -30.98 21.24
N ALA A 29 -13.26 -31.22 21.57
CA ALA A 29 -12.43 -30.27 22.32
C ALA A 29 -12.23 -28.94 21.57
N ILE A 30 -11.92 -29.00 20.26
CA ILE A 30 -11.72 -27.79 19.44
C ILE A 30 -13.04 -27.03 19.30
N MET A 31 -14.15 -27.74 19.01
CA MET A 31 -15.47 -27.12 18.87
C MET A 31 -15.88 -26.40 20.16
N ARG A 32 -15.76 -27.06 21.32
CA ARG A 32 -16.06 -26.46 22.63
C ARG A 32 -15.19 -25.24 22.93
N ALA A 33 -13.90 -25.27 22.59
CA ALA A 33 -13.00 -24.13 22.79
C ALA A 33 -13.43 -22.92 21.95
N GLN A 34 -13.79 -23.14 20.68
CA GLN A 34 -14.30 -22.09 19.79
C GLN A 34 -15.65 -21.54 20.27
N GLU A 35 -16.57 -22.41 20.69
CA GLU A 35 -17.88 -22.03 21.23
C GLU A 35 -17.77 -21.17 22.50
N ALA A 36 -16.95 -21.61 23.47
CA ALA A 36 -16.72 -20.88 24.71
C ALA A 36 -16.16 -19.49 24.44
N TYR A 37 -15.23 -19.38 23.48
CA TYR A 37 -14.67 -18.11 23.06
C TYR A 37 -15.72 -17.20 22.41
N ILE A 38 -16.55 -17.70 21.51
CA ILE A 38 -17.62 -16.91 20.89
C ILE A 38 -18.60 -16.40 21.95
N LEU A 39 -19.01 -17.25 22.89
CA LEU A 39 -19.90 -16.87 24.01
C LEU A 39 -19.28 -15.78 24.89
N GLN A 40 -17.97 -15.88 25.18
CA GLN A 40 -17.24 -14.86 25.91
C GLN A 40 -17.23 -13.52 25.16
N VAL A 41 -16.94 -13.54 23.85
CA VAL A 41 -16.94 -12.33 23.01
C VAL A 41 -18.32 -11.68 22.95
N LEU A 42 -19.38 -12.48 22.92
CA LEU A 42 -20.75 -11.96 22.97
C LEU A 42 -21.11 -11.33 24.31
N GLY A 43 -20.48 -11.73 25.42
CA GLY A 43 -20.66 -11.10 26.72
C GLY A 43 -22.13 -11.03 27.18
N GLY A 44 -22.93 -12.04 26.86
CA GLY A 44 -24.37 -12.10 27.20
C GLY A 44 -25.29 -11.30 26.28
N ARG A 45 -24.78 -10.73 25.18
CA ARG A 45 -25.60 -10.09 24.14
C ARG A 45 -26.58 -11.10 23.54
N ARG A 46 -27.82 -10.66 23.32
CA ARG A 46 -28.86 -11.48 22.69
C ARG A 46 -28.70 -11.47 21.18
N VAL A 47 -28.55 -12.66 20.60
CA VAL A 47 -28.59 -12.91 19.16
C VAL A 47 -29.67 -13.94 18.87
N THR A 48 -30.21 -13.94 17.65
CA THR A 48 -31.35 -14.82 17.28
C THR A 48 -31.02 -15.77 16.13
N HIS A 49 -30.01 -15.44 15.32
CA HIS A 49 -29.62 -16.20 14.14
C HIS A 49 -28.09 -16.21 14.03
N PHE A 50 -27.54 -17.30 13.51
CA PHE A 50 -26.13 -17.40 13.16
C PHE A 50 -26.00 -17.73 11.66
N PHE A 51 -25.33 -16.86 10.91
CA PHE A 51 -25.17 -16.99 9.47
C PHE A 51 -23.78 -17.54 9.13
N SER A 52 -23.71 -18.55 8.26
CA SER A 52 -22.44 -19.10 7.77
C SER A 52 -22.61 -19.89 6.47
N SER A 53 -21.49 -20.20 5.81
CA SER A 53 -21.45 -21.04 4.60
C SER A 53 -20.67 -22.35 4.81
N GLU A 54 -20.30 -22.67 6.05
CA GLU A 54 -19.31 -23.71 6.38
C GLU A 54 -19.85 -24.69 7.42
N PRO A 55 -19.58 -26.01 7.37
CA PRO A 55 -20.21 -27.01 8.24
C PRO A 55 -20.21 -26.69 9.75
N TYR A 56 -19.22 -25.96 10.26
CA TYR A 56 -19.13 -25.58 11.68
C TYR A 56 -20.34 -24.80 12.23
N GLY A 57 -21.09 -24.09 11.38
CA GLY A 57 -22.21 -23.26 11.89
C GLY A 57 -23.31 -24.03 12.61
N LYS A 58 -23.38 -25.36 12.49
CA LYS A 58 -24.36 -26.21 13.16
C LYS A 58 -24.06 -26.23 14.65
N HIS A 59 -22.85 -26.64 15.02
CA HIS A 59 -22.45 -26.74 16.42
C HIS A 59 -22.36 -25.34 17.08
N VAL A 60 -21.94 -24.31 16.32
CA VAL A 60 -21.96 -22.93 16.82
C VAL A 60 -23.39 -22.45 17.10
N SER A 61 -24.34 -22.70 16.20
CA SER A 61 -25.75 -22.31 16.41
C SER A 61 -26.39 -23.04 17.58
N GLU A 62 -26.08 -24.34 17.73
CA GLU A 62 -26.52 -25.15 18.87
C GLU A 62 -25.97 -24.60 20.20
N ALA A 63 -24.67 -24.27 20.26
CA ALA A 63 -24.04 -23.70 21.45
C ALA A 63 -24.58 -22.30 21.80
N LEU A 64 -24.91 -21.50 20.80
CA LEU A 64 -25.53 -20.18 20.96
C LEU A 64 -27.04 -20.23 21.22
N GLN A 65 -27.67 -21.39 21.05
CA GLN A 65 -29.13 -21.57 21.10
C GLN A 65 -29.89 -20.64 20.13
N VAL A 66 -29.40 -20.52 18.90
CA VAL A 66 -29.96 -19.67 17.85
C VAL A 66 -30.32 -20.45 16.59
N LEU A 67 -31.04 -19.81 15.67
CA LEU A 67 -31.38 -20.40 14.37
C LEU A 67 -30.13 -20.49 13.47
N ASP A 68 -29.84 -21.69 12.96
CA ASP A 68 -28.75 -21.96 12.01
C ASP A 68 -29.15 -21.53 10.60
N MET A 69 -28.52 -20.46 10.10
CA MET A 69 -28.79 -19.88 8.79
C MET A 69 -27.65 -20.17 7.82
N ARG A 70 -27.81 -21.25 7.04
CA ARG A 70 -26.85 -21.62 5.99
C ARG A 70 -27.07 -20.84 4.72
N VAL A 71 -26.01 -20.21 4.21
CA VAL A 71 -26.04 -19.40 3.00
C VAL A 71 -24.99 -19.89 2.02
N ASP A 72 -25.42 -20.25 0.81
CA ASP A 72 -24.55 -20.55 -0.34
C ASP A 72 -23.35 -21.46 -0.01
N MET A 73 -23.60 -22.58 0.69
CA MET A 73 -22.53 -23.50 1.11
C MET A 73 -21.74 -24.08 -0.07
N ALA A 74 -22.41 -24.31 -1.20
CA ALA A 74 -21.80 -24.81 -2.43
C ALA A 74 -21.03 -23.73 -3.21
N ARG A 75 -21.09 -22.45 -2.79
CA ARG A 75 -20.51 -21.29 -3.50
C ARG A 75 -21.01 -21.17 -4.94
N GLU A 76 -22.30 -21.44 -5.16
CA GLU A 76 -22.95 -21.36 -6.48
C GLU A 76 -23.24 -19.90 -6.85
N ILE A 77 -23.62 -19.07 -5.85
CA ILE A 77 -23.96 -17.66 -6.08
C ILE A 77 -22.69 -16.82 -6.13
N VAL A 78 -21.76 -17.02 -5.19
CA VAL A 78 -20.48 -16.31 -5.15
C VAL A 78 -19.32 -17.31 -5.17
N PRO A 79 -18.86 -17.75 -6.36
CA PRO A 79 -17.91 -18.84 -6.55
C PRO A 79 -16.45 -18.43 -6.30
N ILE A 80 -16.15 -17.90 -5.11
CA ILE A 80 -14.82 -17.41 -4.74
C ILE A 80 -14.43 -17.83 -3.32
N SER A 81 -13.15 -17.73 -3.01
CA SER A 81 -12.65 -17.80 -1.64
C SER A 81 -11.45 -16.88 -1.46
N ALA A 82 -11.16 -16.52 -0.22
CA ALA A 82 -9.98 -15.72 0.09
C ALA A 82 -8.67 -16.43 -0.33
N THR A 83 -8.63 -17.77 -0.29
CA THR A 83 -7.47 -18.56 -0.77
C THR A 83 -7.30 -18.42 -2.28
N ARG A 84 -8.39 -18.47 -3.05
CA ARG A 84 -8.33 -18.30 -4.50
C ARG A 84 -7.87 -16.90 -4.89
N ILE A 85 -8.38 -15.85 -4.24
CA ILE A 85 -7.94 -14.47 -4.48
C ILE A 85 -6.44 -14.29 -4.19
N ARG A 86 -5.93 -14.93 -3.12
CA ARG A 86 -4.50 -14.89 -2.80
C ARG A 86 -3.63 -15.63 -3.82
N ALA A 87 -4.14 -16.73 -4.38
CA ALA A 87 -3.45 -17.52 -5.39
C ALA A 87 -3.51 -16.89 -6.79
N ASP A 88 -4.57 -16.15 -7.10
CA ASP A 88 -4.78 -15.47 -8.36
C ASP A 88 -5.37 -14.06 -8.13
N TRP A 89 -4.48 -13.07 -8.10
CA TRP A 89 -4.85 -11.67 -7.87
C TRP A 89 -5.74 -11.09 -8.98
N ASN A 90 -5.79 -11.71 -10.17
CA ASN A 90 -6.68 -11.24 -11.24
C ASN A 90 -8.16 -11.31 -10.83
N LEU A 91 -8.49 -12.19 -9.87
CA LEU A 91 -9.84 -12.29 -9.31
C LEU A 91 -10.17 -11.16 -8.32
N ALA A 92 -9.16 -10.48 -7.77
CA ALA A 92 -9.34 -9.55 -6.66
C ALA A 92 -10.22 -8.36 -7.02
N GLN A 93 -10.05 -7.75 -8.20
CA GLN A 93 -10.87 -6.59 -8.63
C GLN A 93 -12.34 -6.95 -8.79
N GLN A 94 -12.65 -8.19 -9.15
CA GLN A 94 -14.02 -8.65 -9.35
C GLN A 94 -14.76 -8.85 -8.01
N TYR A 95 -14.05 -9.31 -6.98
CA TYR A 95 -14.68 -9.80 -5.74
C TYR A 95 -14.40 -8.94 -4.50
N LEU A 96 -13.39 -8.08 -4.52
CA LEU A 96 -13.09 -7.20 -3.40
C LEU A 96 -13.74 -5.83 -3.59
N ALA A 97 -14.32 -5.29 -2.51
CA ALA A 97 -14.73 -3.90 -2.48
C ALA A 97 -13.52 -2.98 -2.76
N PRO A 98 -13.69 -1.85 -3.47
CA PRO A 98 -12.59 -0.95 -3.85
C PRO A 98 -11.68 -0.54 -2.68
N LEU A 99 -12.26 -0.24 -1.51
CA LEU A 99 -11.52 0.08 -0.29
C LEU A 99 -10.56 -1.04 0.15
N VAL A 100 -11.06 -2.28 0.14
CA VAL A 100 -10.27 -3.46 0.54
C VAL A 100 -9.18 -3.72 -0.49
N TYR A 101 -9.55 -3.67 -1.77
CA TYR A 101 -8.62 -3.84 -2.89
C TYR A 101 -7.45 -2.87 -2.78
N GLN A 102 -7.75 -1.56 -2.70
CA GLN A 102 -6.77 -0.50 -2.61
C GLN A 102 -5.80 -0.70 -1.43
N SER A 103 -6.34 -1.05 -0.25
CA SER A 103 -5.52 -1.26 0.95
C SER A 103 -4.61 -2.49 0.91
N LEU A 104 -4.84 -3.42 -0.02
CA LEU A 104 -4.04 -4.61 -0.21
C LEU A 104 -2.96 -4.45 -1.29
N VAL A 105 -3.08 -3.42 -2.15
CA VAL A 105 -2.05 -3.08 -3.15
C VAL A 105 -0.80 -2.59 -2.44
N GLN A 106 0.33 -3.21 -2.78
CA GLN A 106 1.64 -2.93 -2.22
C GLN A 106 2.31 -1.80 -3.03
N LYS A 107 2.39 -0.60 -2.46
CA LYS A 107 3.06 0.53 -3.12
C LYS A 107 4.58 0.44 -2.96
N ILE A 108 5.30 0.65 -4.05
CA ILE A 108 6.77 0.69 -4.11
C ILE A 108 7.17 2.09 -4.57
N VAL A 109 7.84 2.86 -3.71
CA VAL A 109 8.32 4.20 -4.08
C VAL A 109 9.76 4.13 -4.59
N LEU A 110 10.00 4.84 -5.68
CA LEU A 110 11.33 5.10 -6.21
C LEU A 110 11.76 6.51 -5.83
N LEU A 111 12.88 6.61 -5.11
CA LEU A 111 13.56 7.84 -4.73
C LEU A 111 14.91 7.93 -5.43
N GLY A 112 15.54 9.09 -5.33
CA GLY A 112 16.85 9.37 -5.90
C GLY A 112 16.91 10.77 -6.49
N ALA A 113 18.12 11.26 -6.72
CA ALA A 113 18.34 12.57 -7.28
C ALA A 113 17.63 12.79 -8.64
N PRO A 114 17.44 14.04 -9.06
CA PRO A 114 17.04 14.34 -10.43
C PRO A 114 17.90 13.55 -11.44
N SER A 115 17.27 13.05 -12.49
CA SER A 115 17.93 12.26 -13.54
C SER A 115 18.56 10.92 -13.09
N ALA A 116 18.31 10.42 -11.88
CA ALA A 116 18.78 9.09 -11.44
C ALA A 116 18.06 7.89 -12.11
N GLY A 117 17.26 8.11 -13.16
CA GLY A 117 16.56 7.05 -13.90
C GLY A 117 15.28 6.51 -13.25
N LYS A 118 14.69 7.21 -12.27
CA LYS A 118 13.46 6.79 -11.57
C LYS A 118 12.28 6.53 -12.51
N THR A 119 11.95 7.49 -13.37
CA THR A 119 10.83 7.38 -14.33
C THR A 119 10.98 6.18 -15.25
N THR A 120 12.18 5.97 -15.79
CA THR A 120 12.49 4.84 -16.67
C THR A 120 12.37 3.51 -15.92
N LEU A 121 12.84 3.44 -14.67
CA LEU A 121 12.68 2.25 -13.84
C LEU A 121 11.21 2.00 -13.47
N ALA A 122 10.45 3.04 -13.15
CA ALA A 122 9.03 2.94 -12.81
C ALA A 122 8.22 2.32 -13.96
N GLN A 123 8.41 2.84 -15.17
CA GLN A 123 7.79 2.32 -16.38
C GLN A 123 8.19 0.87 -16.66
N ALA A 124 9.49 0.55 -16.54
CA ALA A 124 9.99 -0.80 -16.79
C ALA A 124 9.46 -1.82 -15.76
N LEU A 125 9.36 -1.44 -14.49
CA LEU A 125 8.77 -2.27 -13.43
C LEU A 125 7.27 -2.48 -13.64
N ALA A 126 6.53 -1.42 -13.97
CA ALA A 126 5.11 -1.50 -14.27
C ALA A 126 4.83 -2.46 -15.43
N ALA A 127 5.60 -2.37 -16.52
CA ALA A 127 5.50 -3.30 -17.65
C ALA A 127 5.83 -4.75 -17.24
N ALA A 128 6.93 -4.97 -16.51
CA ALA A 128 7.35 -6.31 -16.08
C ALA A 128 6.35 -6.98 -15.12
N LEU A 129 5.73 -6.19 -14.24
CA LEU A 129 4.73 -6.66 -13.26
C LEU A 129 3.29 -6.63 -13.81
N LYS A 130 3.08 -6.13 -15.04
CA LYS A 130 1.76 -5.88 -15.63
C LYS A 130 0.85 -5.07 -14.71
N THR A 131 1.40 -4.00 -14.16
CA THR A 131 0.71 -3.13 -13.21
C THR A 131 0.84 -1.66 -13.60
N GLU A 132 0.27 -0.78 -12.78
CA GLU A 132 0.29 0.66 -12.95
C GLU A 132 1.52 1.30 -12.30
N TRP A 133 1.83 2.51 -12.76
CA TRP A 133 2.77 3.41 -12.09
C TRP A 133 2.22 4.84 -12.05
N VAL A 134 2.71 5.62 -11.09
CA VAL A 134 2.42 7.05 -10.96
C VAL A 134 3.66 7.83 -11.33
N ALA A 135 3.53 8.75 -12.28
CA ALA A 135 4.61 9.65 -12.66
C ALA A 135 4.84 10.72 -11.59
N ASP A 136 6.05 11.30 -11.58
CA ASP A 136 6.38 12.45 -10.75
C ASP A 136 5.52 13.66 -11.16
N TYR A 137 4.42 13.89 -10.43
CA TYR A 137 3.50 14.98 -10.73
C TYR A 137 4.17 16.35 -10.56
N GLY A 138 5.18 16.45 -9.70
CA GLY A 138 5.94 17.69 -9.52
C GLY A 138 6.62 18.13 -10.81
N ARG A 139 7.11 17.18 -11.64
CA ARG A 139 7.67 17.50 -12.96
C ARG A 139 6.61 18.08 -13.89
N THR A 140 5.47 17.41 -14.04
CA THR A 140 4.37 17.87 -14.90
C THR A 140 3.89 19.25 -14.47
N TYR A 141 3.71 19.46 -13.17
CA TYR A 141 3.28 20.74 -12.64
C TYR A 141 4.32 21.84 -12.91
N TRP A 142 5.60 21.55 -12.68
CA TRP A 142 6.70 22.49 -12.90
C TRP A 142 6.81 22.92 -14.38
N GLU A 143 6.68 21.97 -15.32
CA GLU A 143 6.71 22.27 -16.77
C GLU A 143 5.62 23.27 -17.19
N GLU A 144 4.45 23.22 -16.53
CA GLU A 144 3.29 24.06 -16.85
C GLU A 144 3.28 25.40 -16.10
N HIS A 145 3.82 25.47 -14.88
CA HIS A 145 3.57 26.58 -13.94
C HIS A 145 4.82 27.35 -13.49
N GLN A 146 6.03 26.85 -13.76
CA GLN A 146 7.24 27.50 -13.25
C GLN A 146 7.39 28.95 -13.73
N VAL A 147 7.82 29.81 -12.81
CA VAL A 147 8.27 31.19 -13.09
C VAL A 147 9.70 31.31 -12.59
N ASP A 148 10.63 31.70 -13.47
CA ASP A 148 12.06 31.78 -13.17
C ASP A 148 12.63 30.50 -12.52
N ARG A 149 12.19 29.34 -13.03
CA ARG A 149 12.57 27.98 -12.59
C ARG A 149 12.10 27.63 -11.17
N ARG A 150 11.18 28.39 -10.59
CA ARG A 150 10.67 28.19 -9.23
C ARG A 150 9.15 28.01 -9.21
N LEU A 151 8.70 27.38 -8.14
CA LEU A 151 7.31 27.24 -7.74
C LEU A 151 7.15 27.87 -6.36
N GLU A 152 6.02 28.48 -6.12
CA GLU A 152 5.64 29.05 -4.83
C GLU A 152 5.42 27.95 -3.77
N PRO A 153 5.65 28.23 -2.48
CA PRO A 153 5.48 27.23 -1.42
C PRO A 153 4.10 26.55 -1.39
N GLU A 154 3.02 27.27 -1.71
CA GLU A 154 1.65 26.75 -1.75
C GLU A 154 1.43 25.78 -2.93
N GLU A 155 2.14 25.97 -4.03
CA GLU A 155 2.11 25.06 -5.18
C GLU A 155 2.76 23.72 -4.83
N LEU A 156 3.82 23.72 -4.02
CA LEU A 156 4.45 22.49 -3.53
C LEU A 156 3.52 21.67 -2.62
N VAL A 157 2.69 22.33 -1.80
CA VAL A 157 1.61 21.65 -1.05
C VAL A 157 0.61 21.00 -2.01
N THR A 158 0.22 21.73 -3.05
CA THR A 158 -0.71 21.25 -4.08
C THR A 158 -0.15 20.03 -4.81
N ILE A 159 1.13 20.07 -5.20
CA ILE A 159 1.83 18.94 -5.82
C ILE A 159 1.78 17.70 -4.92
N ALA A 160 2.13 17.83 -3.64
CA ALA A 160 2.15 16.69 -2.73
C ALA A 160 0.75 16.07 -2.52
N ARG A 161 -0.29 16.90 -2.36
CA ARG A 161 -1.69 16.43 -2.25
C ARG A 161 -2.15 15.71 -3.52
N THR A 162 -1.92 16.31 -4.68
CA THR A 162 -2.33 15.73 -5.96
C THR A 162 -1.58 14.44 -6.24
N HIS A 163 -0.30 14.37 -5.94
CA HIS A 163 0.48 13.14 -6.08
C HIS A 163 -0.10 12.00 -5.24
N ILE A 164 -0.45 12.26 -3.98
CA ILE A 164 -1.13 11.30 -3.09
C ILE A 164 -2.46 10.82 -3.69
N GLN A 165 -3.26 11.74 -4.25
CA GLN A 165 -4.53 11.40 -4.90
C GLN A 165 -4.33 10.54 -6.15
N LEU A 166 -3.30 10.83 -6.95
CA LEU A 166 -2.93 10.04 -8.13
C LEU A 166 -2.50 8.62 -7.74
N GLU A 167 -1.73 8.47 -6.66
CA GLU A 167 -1.40 7.15 -6.10
C GLU A 167 -2.65 6.37 -5.68
N ASP A 168 -3.60 7.03 -5.02
CA ASP A 168 -4.80 6.39 -4.53
C ASP A 168 -5.72 5.97 -5.69
N ALA A 169 -5.82 6.80 -6.73
CA ALA A 169 -6.55 6.47 -7.95
C ALA A 169 -5.88 5.33 -8.74
N ALA A 170 -4.55 5.35 -8.87
CA ALA A 170 -3.80 4.33 -9.59
C ALA A 170 -3.84 2.97 -8.86
N ALA A 171 -3.86 2.97 -7.52
CA ALA A 171 -3.96 1.75 -6.72
C ALA A 171 -5.25 0.95 -7.00
N LEU A 172 -6.33 1.58 -7.45
CA LEU A 172 -7.56 0.86 -7.83
C LEU A 172 -7.42 0.07 -9.14
N LYS A 173 -6.46 0.46 -9.99
CA LYS A 173 -6.19 -0.16 -11.30
C LYS A 173 -4.98 -1.09 -11.27
N ALA A 174 -4.08 -0.88 -10.31
CA ALA A 174 -2.82 -1.60 -10.16
C ALA A 174 -3.00 -3.10 -9.86
N GLN A 175 -2.29 -3.94 -10.59
CA GLN A 175 -2.19 -5.37 -10.31
C GLN A 175 -1.18 -5.63 -9.20
N ARG A 176 -1.70 -5.67 -7.96
CA ARG A 176 -1.02 -6.07 -6.72
C ARG A 176 0.10 -5.15 -6.23
N TYR A 177 0.91 -4.62 -7.12
CA TYR A 177 1.96 -3.65 -6.83
C TYR A 177 1.64 -2.34 -7.52
N LEU A 178 1.89 -1.19 -6.90
CA LEU A 178 1.84 0.11 -7.57
C LEU A 178 3.24 0.73 -7.50
N ILE A 179 3.79 1.16 -8.64
CA ILE A 179 5.11 1.80 -8.65
C ILE A 179 4.94 3.32 -8.62
N CYS A 180 5.49 4.00 -7.63
CA CYS A 180 5.39 5.45 -7.49
C CYS A 180 6.73 6.09 -7.87
N ASP A 181 6.76 6.86 -8.97
CA ASP A 181 7.87 7.78 -9.25
C ASP A 181 7.68 9.01 -8.39
N THR A 182 8.41 8.91 -7.29
CA THR A 182 8.51 9.75 -6.12
C THR A 182 7.29 9.84 -5.20
N ASN A 183 7.47 10.57 -4.10
CA ASN A 183 6.50 10.82 -3.04
C ASN A 183 6.57 12.26 -2.48
N ALA A 184 5.70 12.55 -1.51
CA ALA A 184 5.64 13.85 -0.83
C ALA A 184 6.97 14.28 -0.18
N PHE A 185 7.81 13.35 0.28
CA PHE A 185 9.12 13.69 0.84
C PHE A 185 10.03 14.37 -0.20
N THR A 186 9.99 13.95 -1.47
CA THR A 186 10.79 14.63 -2.50
C THR A 186 10.30 16.05 -2.75
N THR A 187 8.99 16.27 -2.73
CA THR A 187 8.41 17.62 -2.87
C THR A 187 8.81 18.50 -1.69
N TRP A 188 8.79 17.95 -0.48
CA TRP A 188 9.29 18.63 0.72
C TRP A 188 10.78 18.97 0.65
N HIS A 189 11.61 18.07 0.13
CA HIS A 189 13.03 18.34 -0.07
C HIS A 189 13.25 19.46 -1.09
N PHE A 190 12.48 19.50 -2.18
CA PHE A 190 12.50 20.62 -3.13
C PHE A 190 12.09 21.95 -2.49
N ALA A 191 11.12 21.96 -1.56
CA ALA A 191 10.76 23.18 -0.83
C ALA A 191 11.96 23.74 -0.04
N HIS A 192 12.68 22.88 0.69
CA HIS A 192 13.91 23.29 1.37
C HIS A 192 15.01 23.74 0.42
N TYR A 193 15.15 23.05 -0.71
CA TYR A 193 16.14 23.41 -1.72
C TYR A 193 15.87 24.80 -2.35
N TYR A 194 14.62 25.11 -2.68
CA TYR A 194 14.25 26.39 -3.32
C TYR A 194 14.15 27.55 -2.32
N HIS A 195 13.60 27.29 -1.14
CA HIS A 195 13.12 28.33 -0.23
C HIS A 195 13.80 28.31 1.15
N GLY A 196 14.54 27.25 1.47
CA GLY A 196 15.12 27.05 2.81
C GLY A 196 14.10 26.66 3.89
N PHE A 197 12.84 26.46 3.52
CA PHE A 197 11.77 26.00 4.41
C PHE A 197 10.69 25.23 3.64
N ALA A 198 9.82 24.54 4.37
CA ALA A 198 8.58 23.96 3.85
C ALA A 198 7.39 24.44 4.70
N LEU A 199 6.23 24.62 4.07
CA LEU A 199 5.01 24.92 4.81
C LEU A 199 4.67 23.79 5.81
N PRO A 200 4.01 24.10 6.94
CA PRO A 200 3.69 23.10 7.96
C PRO A 200 2.94 21.89 7.39
N GLU A 201 2.00 22.14 6.48
CA GLU A 201 1.23 21.07 5.85
C GLU A 201 2.09 20.15 4.98
N LEU A 202 2.98 20.71 4.15
CA LEU A 202 3.89 19.89 3.33
C LEU A 202 4.81 19.04 4.21
N SER A 203 5.23 19.57 5.36
CA SER A 203 6.02 18.83 6.35
C SER A 203 5.24 17.67 6.95
N GLU A 204 3.94 17.86 7.25
CA GLU A 204 3.06 16.80 7.73
C GLU A 204 2.87 15.70 6.67
N LEU A 205 2.57 16.08 5.42
CA LEU A 205 2.41 15.14 4.31
C LEU A 205 3.69 14.32 4.07
N ALA A 206 4.86 14.96 4.12
CA ALA A 206 6.14 14.29 3.98
C ALA A 206 6.44 13.31 5.12
N ALA A 207 6.12 13.68 6.37
CA ALA A 207 6.32 12.81 7.53
C ALA A 207 5.41 11.58 7.48
N GLN A 208 4.15 11.75 7.07
CA GLN A 208 3.16 10.67 7.04
C GLN A 208 3.32 9.74 5.82
N CYS A 209 3.93 10.21 4.73
CA CYS A 209 3.95 9.45 3.47
C CYS A 209 4.64 8.09 3.59
N TRP A 210 5.60 7.91 4.52
CA TRP A 210 6.37 6.68 4.68
C TRP A 210 5.50 5.46 4.99
N GLN A 211 4.37 5.65 5.68
CA GLN A 211 3.43 4.57 6.01
C GLN A 211 2.69 4.02 4.79
N ARG A 212 2.76 4.71 3.64
CA ARG A 212 2.05 4.34 2.41
C ARG A 212 2.80 3.28 1.59
N TYR A 213 4.11 3.11 1.81
CA TYR A 213 4.96 2.31 0.95
C TYR A 213 5.41 1.02 1.62
N ALA A 214 5.19 -0.10 0.93
CA ALA A 214 5.69 -1.40 1.36
C ALA A 214 7.20 -1.52 1.17
N GLN A 215 7.76 -0.81 0.17
CA GLN A 215 9.18 -0.77 -0.10
C GLN A 215 9.61 0.62 -0.57
N VAL A 216 10.79 1.05 -0.11
CA VAL A 216 11.49 2.25 -0.57
C VAL A 216 12.74 1.82 -1.32
N TRP A 217 12.89 2.28 -2.55
CA TRP A 217 14.08 2.04 -3.37
C TRP A 217 14.73 3.36 -3.74
N VAL A 218 16.04 3.45 -3.57
CA VAL A 218 16.82 4.63 -3.95
C VAL A 218 17.63 4.27 -5.19
N CYS A 219 17.32 4.93 -6.31
CA CYS A 219 18.06 4.81 -7.55
C CYS A 219 19.42 5.48 -7.40
N ASP A 220 20.48 4.75 -7.72
CA ASP A 220 21.83 5.28 -7.71
C ASP A 220 22.08 6.21 -8.92
N ILE A 221 23.13 7.04 -8.82
CA ILE A 221 23.59 8.00 -9.83
C ILE A 221 24.80 7.44 -10.59
N ASP A 222 24.65 6.23 -11.10
CA ASP A 222 25.64 5.44 -11.83
C ASP A 222 25.75 5.79 -13.34
N PHE A 223 24.84 6.62 -13.85
CA PHE A 223 24.89 7.12 -15.23
C PHE A 223 25.76 8.38 -15.34
N PRO A 224 26.50 8.57 -16.44
CA PRO A 224 27.11 9.85 -16.75
C PRO A 224 26.02 10.94 -16.78
N TYR A 225 26.20 12.01 -16.01
CA TYR A 225 25.28 13.14 -16.03
C TYR A 225 25.25 13.74 -17.44
N ALA A 226 24.14 13.55 -18.14
CA ALA A 226 23.91 14.19 -19.43
C ALA A 226 23.29 15.56 -19.16
N ASP A 227 24.12 16.59 -19.30
CA ASP A 227 23.78 18.00 -19.12
C ASP A 227 22.88 18.46 -20.29
N THR A 228 21.57 18.26 -20.15
CA THR A 228 20.58 18.71 -21.14
C THR A 228 19.80 19.91 -20.60
N TRP A 229 19.28 20.74 -21.51
CA TRP A 229 18.47 21.92 -21.19
C TRP A 229 17.26 21.62 -20.29
N GLU A 230 16.64 20.45 -20.45
CA GLU A 230 15.52 19.96 -19.60
C GLU A 230 15.98 19.48 -18.21
N ARG A 231 17.28 19.29 -18.00
CA ARG A 231 17.88 18.66 -16.81
C ARG A 231 18.71 19.63 -15.96
N SER A 232 18.87 20.87 -16.43
CA SER A 232 19.70 21.91 -15.83
C SER A 232 18.90 22.78 -14.85
N GLY A 233 18.49 22.15 -13.75
CA GLY A 233 18.37 22.86 -12.47
C GLY A 233 19.72 22.83 -11.77
N GLU A 234 20.11 23.88 -11.08
CA GLU A 234 21.36 24.00 -10.28
C GLU A 234 21.47 22.96 -9.15
N VAL A 235 20.61 21.94 -9.12
CA VAL A 235 20.60 20.89 -8.11
C VAL A 235 21.85 20.04 -8.31
N ASN A 236 22.79 20.18 -7.38
CA ASN A 236 23.93 19.30 -7.29
C ASN A 236 23.40 17.88 -7.02
N GLN A 237 23.36 17.05 -8.09
CA GLN A 237 22.79 15.70 -8.06
C GLN A 237 23.37 14.86 -6.91
N ARG A 238 24.65 15.06 -6.57
CA ARG A 238 25.33 14.36 -5.48
C ARG A 238 24.85 14.85 -4.12
N GLU A 239 24.72 16.15 -3.92
CA GLU A 239 24.20 16.71 -2.66
C GLU A 239 22.75 16.27 -2.43
N PHE A 240 21.92 16.30 -3.47
CA PHE A 240 20.53 15.86 -3.38
C PHE A 240 20.44 14.37 -3.03
N GLN A 241 21.27 13.54 -3.66
CA GLN A 241 21.36 12.11 -3.35
C GLN A 241 21.83 11.89 -1.91
N GLN A 242 22.88 12.59 -1.49
CA GLN A 242 23.43 12.49 -0.14
C GLN A 242 22.40 12.88 0.92
N PHE A 243 21.65 13.96 0.69
CA PHE A 243 20.57 14.38 1.58
C PHE A 243 19.49 13.30 1.73
N ILE A 244 19.03 12.71 0.62
CA ILE A 244 18.05 11.60 0.66
C ILE A 244 18.57 10.47 1.54
N LEU A 245 19.80 10.01 1.29
CA LEU A 245 20.39 8.90 2.04
C LEU A 245 20.56 9.22 3.52
N GLN A 246 21.03 10.43 3.84
CA GLN A 246 21.19 10.90 5.21
C GLN A 246 19.84 10.93 5.93
N TYR A 247 18.82 11.55 5.33
CA TYR A 247 17.47 11.61 5.91
C TYR A 247 16.90 10.22 6.17
N LEU A 248 16.98 9.30 5.20
CA LEU A 248 16.47 7.94 5.35
C LEU A 248 17.19 7.20 6.49
N ASN A 249 18.51 7.37 6.63
CA ASN A 249 19.29 6.78 7.71
C ASN A 249 18.92 7.37 9.09
N GLU A 250 18.83 8.70 9.19
CA GLU A 250 18.51 9.41 10.43
C GLU A 250 17.10 9.10 10.94
N GLN A 251 16.13 8.99 10.02
CA GLN A 251 14.74 8.64 10.33
C GLN A 251 14.52 7.12 10.40
N GLN A 252 15.57 6.31 10.24
CA GLN A 252 15.51 4.84 10.26
C GLN A 252 14.49 4.26 9.27
N ILE A 253 14.29 4.91 8.13
CA ILE A 253 13.37 4.47 7.08
C ILE A 253 14.07 3.36 6.29
N PRO A 254 13.53 2.12 6.26
CA PRO A 254 14.16 1.03 5.53
C PRO A 254 14.11 1.29 4.02
N TYR A 255 15.28 1.29 3.37
CA TYR A 255 15.40 1.42 1.92
C TYR A 255 16.40 0.42 1.34
N ARG A 256 16.35 0.25 0.02
CA ARG A 256 17.34 -0.49 -0.76
C ARG A 256 17.90 0.35 -1.88
N MET A 257 19.20 0.25 -2.11
CA MET A 257 19.83 0.84 -3.28
C MET A 257 19.57 0.00 -4.53
N VAL A 258 19.48 0.64 -5.69
CA VAL A 258 19.39 -0.03 -6.99
C VAL A 258 20.26 0.69 -8.02
N SER A 259 21.09 -0.06 -8.74
CA SER A 259 22.07 0.45 -9.71
C SER A 259 22.24 -0.47 -10.92
N GLY A 260 23.01 -0.04 -11.92
CA GLY A 260 23.19 -0.66 -13.21
C GLY A 260 22.20 -0.16 -14.27
N SER A 261 22.18 -0.86 -15.40
CA SER A 261 21.23 -0.66 -16.49
C SER A 261 19.78 -0.88 -16.03
N VAL A 262 18.81 -0.35 -16.79
CA VAL A 262 17.36 -0.52 -16.49
C VAL A 262 16.99 -2.00 -16.28
N THR A 263 17.51 -2.90 -17.11
CA THR A 263 17.26 -4.35 -17.00
C THR A 263 17.81 -4.94 -15.70
N GLU A 264 19.02 -4.54 -15.28
CA GLU A 264 19.63 -4.99 -14.03
C GLU A 264 18.88 -4.46 -12.82
N ARG A 265 18.46 -3.18 -12.86
CA ARG A 265 17.67 -2.54 -11.80
C ARG A 265 16.31 -3.23 -11.64
N VAL A 266 15.61 -3.51 -12.74
CA VAL A 266 14.36 -4.28 -12.72
C VAL A 266 14.58 -5.65 -12.07
N LYS A 267 15.62 -6.38 -12.48
CA LYS A 267 15.94 -7.70 -11.91
C LYS A 267 16.17 -7.64 -10.40
N GLN A 268 16.92 -6.65 -9.91
CA GLN A 268 17.19 -6.46 -8.49
C GLN A 268 15.91 -6.25 -7.68
N VAL A 269 15.01 -5.37 -8.17
CA VAL A 269 13.74 -5.10 -7.49
C VAL A 269 12.86 -6.35 -7.47
N LEU A 270 12.69 -7.02 -8.60
CA LEU A 270 11.85 -8.22 -8.71
C LEU A 270 12.31 -9.36 -7.79
N GLN A 271 13.62 -9.54 -7.61
CA GLN A 271 14.18 -10.57 -6.72
C GLN A 271 13.89 -10.32 -5.23
N GLN A 272 13.57 -9.10 -4.86
CA GLN A 272 13.28 -8.70 -3.48
C GLN A 272 11.78 -8.56 -3.20
N LEU A 273 10.93 -8.75 -4.21
CA LEU A 273 9.49 -8.80 -3.98
C LEU A 273 9.15 -10.06 -3.18
N PRO A 274 8.38 -9.94 -2.09
CA PRO A 274 8.04 -11.09 -1.27
C PRO A 274 7.26 -12.11 -2.12
N PRO A 275 7.56 -13.42 -1.97
CA PRO A 275 6.70 -14.44 -2.53
C PRO A 275 5.30 -14.28 -1.93
N ASP A 276 4.28 -14.58 -2.71
CA ASP A 276 2.84 -14.42 -2.47
C ASP A 276 2.41 -14.63 -1.01
N ARG A 277 2.52 -13.56 -0.20
CA ARG A 277 2.17 -13.56 1.23
C ARG A 277 1.30 -12.36 1.54
N LEU A 278 0.14 -12.28 0.88
CA LEU A 278 -0.83 -11.22 1.16
C LEU A 278 -1.44 -11.28 2.57
N LEU A 279 -1.10 -12.27 3.43
CA LEU A 279 -1.57 -12.33 4.82
C LEU A 279 -0.60 -13.08 5.76
N THR A 280 0.72 -12.86 5.71
CA THR A 280 1.47 -13.04 6.96
C THR A 280 1.07 -11.89 7.87
N VAL A 281 0.08 -12.16 8.72
CA VAL A 281 -0.14 -11.42 9.95
C VAL A 281 1.24 -11.22 10.56
N GLN A 282 1.71 -9.97 10.67
CA GLN A 282 2.69 -9.64 11.68
C GLN A 282 2.01 -10.02 13.00
N LEU A 283 2.33 -11.22 13.49
CA LEU A 283 2.19 -11.53 14.89
C LEU A 283 3.20 -10.61 15.56
N ASN A 284 2.68 -9.75 16.44
CA ASN A 284 3.41 -8.79 17.26
C ASN A 284 4.83 -9.25 17.61
#